data_AF-A0A950H3S9-F1
#
_entry.id   AF-A0A950H3S9-F1
#
_cell.length_a   1.000
_cell.length_b   1.000
_cell.length_c   1.000
_cell.angle_alpha   90.00
_cell.angle_beta   90.00
_cell.angle_gamma   90.00
#
_symmetry.space_group_name_H-M   'P 1'
#
loop_
_entity.id
_entity.type
_entity.pdbx_description
1 polymer ?
#
loop_
_entity_poly.entity_id
_entity_poly.type
_entity_poly.pdbx_seq_one_letter_code
_entity_poly.pdbx_strand_id
1 'polypeptide(L)'
;YQMFGCAWVGLFAGLLPPATGRREIALLATFGVVSAYAYGFLLNLSFWPFVVDPGSSVAYLPGAPTVVNLHRYLVFDATTSLGFDTGRALTNGILIVVLGPALLAVFRRAARRASFDAPVVFAPAPDVVPAAPSEAVRT
;
A
#
# COMPACT_ATOMS: atom_id res chain seq x y z
N TYR A 1 4.78 16.21 0.95
CA TYR A 1 3.44 15.60 1.19
C TYR A 1 3.17 14.37 0.34
N GLN A 2 3.25 14.46 -0.99
CA GLN A 2 2.89 13.34 -1.89
C GLN A 2 3.73 12.06 -1.67
N MET A 3 5.04 12.19 -1.46
CA MET A 3 5.90 11.04 -1.13
C MET A 3 5.52 10.35 0.18
N PHE A 4 5.11 11.11 1.20
CA PHE A 4 4.64 10.56 2.47
C PHE A 4 3.27 9.88 2.32
N GLY A 5 2.40 10.46 1.50
CA GLY A 5 1.12 9.86 1.08
C GLY A 5 1.33 8.49 0.43
N CYS A 6 2.20 8.40 -0.57
CA CYS A 6 2.50 7.13 -1.23
C CYS A 6 3.16 6.11 -0.29
N ALA A 7 4.06 6.54 0.59
CA ALA A 7 4.79 5.67 1.50
C ALA A 7 3.86 4.97 2.52
N TRP A 8 2.97 5.71 3.19
CA TRP A 8 2.09 5.09 4.19
C TRP A 8 1.01 4.20 3.54
N VAL A 9 0.42 4.64 2.42
CA VAL A 9 -0.55 3.82 1.68
C VAL A 9 0.09 2.51 1.21
N GLY A 10 1.31 2.56 0.68
CA GLY A 10 2.06 1.36 0.28
C GLY A 10 2.39 0.44 1.45
N LEU A 11 2.82 1.00 2.59
CA LEU A 11 3.12 0.25 3.81
C LEU A 11 1.89 -0.51 4.33
N PHE A 12 0.76 0.18 4.51
CA PHE A 12 -0.45 -0.44 5.05
C PHE A 12 -1.13 -1.38 4.04
N ALA A 13 -1.02 -1.11 2.74
CA ALA A 13 -1.46 -2.06 1.72
C ALA A 13 -0.68 -3.38 1.80
N GLY A 14 0.63 -3.33 2.09
CA GLY A 14 1.47 -4.52 2.29
C GLY A 14 1.18 -5.29 3.58
N LEU A 15 0.54 -4.66 4.57
CA LEU A 15 0.12 -5.29 5.83
C LEU A 15 -1.28 -5.94 5.74
N LEU A 16 -1.99 -5.76 4.63
CA LEU A 16 -3.32 -6.35 4.47
C LEU A 16 -3.24 -7.88 4.46
N PRO A 17 -4.21 -8.56 5.10
CA PRO A 17 -4.26 -10.02 5.12
C PRO A 17 -4.39 -10.58 3.69
N PRO A 18 -3.77 -11.74 3.40
CA PRO A 18 -3.88 -12.35 2.08
C PRO A 18 -5.33 -12.70 1.79
N ALA A 19 -5.83 -12.22 0.65
CA ALA A 19 -7.18 -12.48 0.17
C ALA A 19 -7.15 -12.78 -1.33
N THR A 20 -8.17 -13.46 -1.84
CA THR A 20 -8.30 -13.76 -3.26
C THR A 20 -9.70 -13.45 -3.78
N GLY A 21 -9.81 -13.23 -5.09
CA GLY A 21 -11.08 -13.04 -5.78
C GLY A 21 -11.82 -11.78 -5.33
N ARG A 22 -13.14 -11.86 -5.12
CA ARG A 22 -13.98 -10.70 -4.77
C ARG A 22 -13.64 -10.11 -3.40
N ARG A 23 -13.18 -10.93 -2.45
CA ARG A 23 -12.79 -10.47 -1.10
C ARG A 23 -11.55 -9.59 -1.14
N GLU A 24 -10.60 -9.92 -2.01
CA GLU A 24 -9.40 -9.11 -2.26
C GLU A 24 -9.77 -7.72 -2.78
N ILE A 25 -10.68 -7.65 -3.75
CA ILE A 25 -11.17 -6.37 -4.29
C ILE A 25 -11.91 -5.54 -3.24
N ALA A 26 -12.80 -6.17 -2.46
CA ALA A 26 -13.51 -5.47 -1.39
C ALA A 26 -12.54 -4.91 -0.35
N LEU A 27 -11.56 -5.70 0.08
CA LEU A 27 -10.53 -5.29 1.03
C LEU A 27 -9.72 -4.11 0.50
N LEU A 28 -9.24 -4.19 -0.74
CA LEU A 28 -8.48 -3.10 -1.37
C LEU A 28 -9.32 -1.85 -1.56
N ALA A 29 -10.59 -1.98 -1.96
CA ALA A 29 -11.48 -0.84 -2.13
C ALA A 29 -11.76 -0.15 -0.80
N THR A 30 -12.09 -0.91 0.26
CA THR A 30 -12.26 -0.37 1.61
C THR A 30 -10.98 0.30 2.10
N PHE A 31 -9.83 -0.33 1.91
CA PHE A 31 -8.54 0.25 2.28
C PHE A 31 -8.25 1.56 1.53
N GLY A 32 -8.52 1.61 0.21
CA GLY A 32 -8.34 2.82 -0.61
C GLY A 32 -9.26 3.97 -0.21
N VAL A 33 -10.53 3.66 0.14
CA VAL A 33 -11.51 4.63 0.66
C VAL A 33 -11.04 5.19 2.00
N VAL A 34 -10.68 4.33 2.96
CA VAL A 34 -10.20 4.75 4.28
C VAL A 34 -8.92 5.58 4.15
N SER A 35 -8.00 5.14 3.29
CA SER A 35 -6.75 5.86 3.03
C SER A 35 -6.99 7.24 2.42
N ALA A 36 -7.99 7.38 1.54
CA ALA A 36 -8.35 8.67 0.94
C ALA A 36 -8.87 9.67 1.97
N TYR A 37 -9.70 9.23 2.92
CA TYR A 37 -10.16 10.08 4.03
C TYR A 37 -9.02 10.44 4.97
N ALA A 38 -8.23 9.44 5.40
CA ALA A 38 -7.10 9.68 6.31
C ALA A 38 -6.08 10.65 5.71
N TYR A 39 -5.76 10.53 4.42
CA TYR A 39 -4.88 11.47 3.73
C TYR A 39 -5.45 12.88 3.69
N GLY A 40 -6.75 13.04 3.40
CA GLY A 40 -7.43 14.34 3.39
C GLY A 40 -7.41 15.02 4.74
N PHE A 41 -7.81 14.29 5.77
CA PHE A 41 -7.78 14.72 7.16
C PHE A 41 -6.37 15.19 7.58
N LEU A 42 -5.35 14.35 7.41
CA LEU A 42 -3.98 14.72 7.80
C LEU A 42 -3.44 15.91 6.99
N LEU A 43 -3.79 15.99 5.71
CA LEU A 43 -3.43 17.11 4.85
C LEU A 43 -4.08 18.40 5.36
N ASN A 44 -5.39 18.40 5.63
CA ASN A 44 -6.13 19.53 6.17
C ASN A 44 -5.55 19.98 7.52
N LEU A 45 -5.27 19.04 8.42
CA LEU A 45 -4.66 19.33 9.71
C LEU A 45 -3.31 20.05 9.57
N SER A 46 -2.51 19.69 8.55
CA SER A 46 -1.18 20.27 8.34
C SER A 46 -1.19 21.75 7.95
N PHE A 47 -2.24 22.23 7.29
CA PHE A 47 -2.33 23.63 6.84
C PHE A 47 -3.45 24.44 7.52
N TRP A 48 -4.43 23.79 8.14
CA TRP A 48 -5.55 24.42 8.84
C TRP A 48 -5.15 25.57 9.78
N PRO A 49 -4.07 25.46 10.59
CA PRO A 49 -3.66 26.54 11.49
C PRO A 49 -3.26 27.85 10.78
N PHE A 50 -2.98 27.79 9.47
CA PHE A 50 -2.43 28.91 8.71
C PHE A 50 -3.39 29.48 7.65
N VAL A 51 -4.44 28.73 7.29
CA VAL A 51 -5.32 29.06 6.15
C VAL A 51 -6.63 29.74 6.57
N VAL A 52 -7.04 29.58 7.83
CA VAL A 52 -8.30 30.12 8.35
C VAL A 52 -8.05 31.51 8.93
N ASP A 53 -8.98 32.45 8.65
CA ASP A 53 -8.98 33.79 9.24
C ASP A 53 -8.91 33.71 10.79
N PRO A 54 -7.92 34.36 11.45
CA PRO A 54 -7.77 34.35 12.91
C PRO A 54 -9.03 34.76 13.69
N GLY A 55 -9.94 35.54 13.09
CA GLY A 55 -11.20 35.93 13.72
C GLY A 55 -12.28 34.84 13.73
N SER A 56 -12.07 33.72 13.04
CA SER A 56 -13.06 32.66 12.87
C SER A 56 -13.14 31.72 14.08
N SER A 57 -14.36 31.22 14.37
CA SER A 57 -14.60 30.25 15.45
C SER A 57 -13.92 28.89 15.21
N VAL A 58 -13.57 28.59 13.96
CA VAL A 58 -12.85 27.36 13.57
C VAL A 58 -11.36 27.59 13.35
N ALA A 59 -10.83 28.80 13.61
CA ALA A 59 -9.40 29.06 13.52
C ALA A 59 -8.64 28.46 14.70
N TYR A 60 -7.37 28.14 14.48
CA TYR A 60 -6.47 27.70 15.53
C TYR A 60 -6.31 28.78 16.60
N LEU A 61 -6.44 28.40 17.88
CA LEU A 61 -6.31 29.31 19.02
C LEU A 61 -5.00 29.01 19.77
N PRO A 62 -3.99 29.89 19.68
CA PRO A 62 -2.73 29.74 20.41
C PRO A 62 -2.95 29.74 21.93
N GLY A 63 -2.30 28.82 22.64
CA GLY A 63 -2.39 28.71 24.11
C GLY A 63 -3.64 28.03 24.65
N ALA A 64 -4.61 27.65 23.79
CA ALA A 64 -5.77 26.89 24.21
C ALA A 64 -5.45 25.40 24.44
N PRO A 65 -6.24 24.69 25.28
CA PRO A 65 -6.09 23.25 25.45
C PRO A 65 -6.19 22.50 24.12
N THR A 66 -5.40 21.43 23.96
CA THR A 66 -5.32 20.65 22.70
C THR A 66 -6.69 20.15 22.23
N VAL A 67 -7.56 19.78 23.18
CA VAL A 67 -8.93 19.31 22.90
C VAL A 67 -9.79 20.40 22.24
N VAL A 68 -9.61 21.66 22.61
CA VAL A 68 -10.36 22.79 22.02
C VAL A 68 -9.95 22.98 20.56
N ASN A 69 -8.65 22.94 20.27
CA ASN A 69 -8.16 23.03 18.90
C ASN A 69 -8.56 21.80 18.06
N LEU A 70 -8.60 20.60 18.65
CA LEU A 70 -9.10 19.41 17.97
C LEU A 70 -10.57 19.54 17.58
N HIS A 71 -11.42 20.03 18.49
CA HIS A 71 -12.84 20.28 18.18
C HIS A 71 -13.00 21.29 17.03
N ARG A 72 -12.28 22.43 17.10
CA ARG A 72 -12.31 23.45 16.04
C ARG A 72 -11.89 22.90 14.69
N TYR A 73 -10.85 22.06 14.68
CA TYR A 73 -10.39 21.38 13.48
C TYR A 73 -11.44 20.39 12.95
N LEU A 74 -12.09 19.58 13.79
CA LEU A 74 -13.13 18.65 13.34
C LEU A 74 -14.32 19.38 12.71
N VAL A 75 -14.73 20.52 13.26
CA VAL A 75 -15.78 21.36 12.69
C VAL A 75 -15.35 21.92 11.32
N PHE A 76 -14.12 22.40 11.20
CA PHE A 76 -13.55 22.83 9.93
C PHE A 76 -13.52 21.70 8.88
N ASP A 77 -13.01 20.54 9.26
CA ASP A 77 -12.87 19.39 8.36
C ASP A 77 -14.23 18.89 7.86
N ALA A 78 -15.21 18.79 8.77
CA ALA A 78 -16.58 18.37 8.45
C ALA A 78 -17.30 19.35 7.51
N THR A 79 -17.11 20.66 7.71
CA THR A 79 -17.81 21.69 6.93
C THR A 79 -17.15 21.97 5.58
N THR A 80 -15.83 21.84 5.49
CA THR A 80 -15.06 22.34 4.34
C THR A 80 -14.52 21.21 3.46
N SER A 81 -14.11 20.08 4.06
CA SER A 81 -13.34 19.06 3.36
C SER A 81 -14.07 17.74 3.18
N LEU A 82 -15.04 17.42 4.03
CA LEU A 82 -15.77 16.15 3.97
C LEU A 82 -16.39 15.89 2.59
N GLY A 83 -16.95 16.91 1.94
CA GLY A 83 -17.52 16.78 0.59
C GLY A 83 -16.47 16.46 -0.48
N PHE A 84 -15.32 17.14 -0.44
CA PHE A 84 -14.22 16.90 -1.38
C PHE A 84 -13.57 15.53 -1.15
N ASP A 85 -13.33 15.20 0.13
CA ASP A 85 -12.75 13.91 0.53
C ASP A 85 -13.68 12.75 0.18
N THR A 86 -15.01 12.93 0.25
CA THR A 86 -15.99 11.95 -0.21
C THR A 86 -15.88 11.69 -1.71
N GLY A 87 -15.75 12.75 -2.53
CA GLY A 87 -15.59 12.62 -3.97
C GLY A 87 -14.32 11.83 -4.34
N ARG A 88 -13.20 12.13 -3.67
CA ARG A 88 -11.94 11.38 -3.84
C ARG A 88 -12.08 9.93 -3.37
N ALA A 89 -12.69 9.70 -2.21
CA ALA A 89 -12.90 8.36 -1.66
C ALA A 89 -13.75 7.50 -2.59
N LEU A 90 -14.86 8.05 -3.08
CA LEU A 90 -15.75 7.37 -4.04
C LEU A 90 -15.00 7.03 -5.33
N THR A 91 -14.25 7.99 -5.89
CA THR A 91 -13.48 7.79 -7.12
C THR A 91 -12.43 6.69 -6.94
N ASN A 92 -11.69 6.70 -5.83
CA ASN A 92 -10.72 5.64 -5.52
C ASN A 92 -11.41 4.27 -5.38
N GLY A 93 -12.52 4.19 -4.65
CA GLY A 93 -13.28 2.96 -4.49
C GLY A 93 -13.76 2.40 -5.83
N ILE A 94 -14.36 3.24 -6.69
CA ILE A 94 -14.82 2.85 -8.02
C ILE A 94 -13.65 2.37 -8.88
N LEU A 95 -12.55 3.12 -8.93
CA LEU A 95 -11.38 2.73 -9.72
C LEU A 95 -10.78 1.41 -9.26
N ILE A 96 -10.71 1.16 -7.95
CA ILE A 96 -10.23 -0.12 -7.43
C ILE A 96 -11.17 -1.26 -7.80
N VAL A 97 -12.49 -1.06 -7.71
CA VAL A 97 -13.47 -2.10 -8.09
C VAL A 97 -13.41 -2.41 -9.58
N VAL A 98 -13.30 -1.39 -10.43
CA VAL A 98 -13.31 -1.53 -11.89
C VAL A 98 -11.97 -2.05 -12.42
N LEU A 99 -10.86 -1.46 -11.99
CA LEU A 99 -9.52 -1.75 -12.52
C LEU A 99 -8.76 -2.81 -11.73
N GLY A 100 -9.12 -3.02 -10.45
CA GLY A 100 -8.44 -3.95 -9.55
C GLY A 100 -8.23 -5.36 -10.12
N PRO A 101 -9.26 -6.02 -10.69
CA PRO A 101 -9.09 -7.36 -11.25
C PRO A 101 -8.03 -7.43 -12.36
N ALA A 102 -8.05 -6.45 -13.27
CA ALA A 102 -7.09 -6.36 -14.38
C ALA A 102 -5.68 -6.06 -13.87
N LEU A 103 -5.54 -5.09 -12.97
CA LEU A 103 -4.26 -4.71 -12.39
C LEU A 103 -3.64 -5.84 -11.56
N LEU A 104 -4.43 -6.52 -10.72
CA LEU A 104 -3.95 -7.67 -9.96
C LEU A 104 -3.51 -8.83 -10.86
N ALA A 105 -4.18 -9.06 -11.99
CA ALA A 105 -3.73 -10.06 -12.96
C ALA A 105 -2.37 -9.70 -13.57
N VAL A 106 -2.18 -8.43 -13.93
CA VAL A 106 -0.90 -7.92 -14.46
C VAL A 106 0.19 -7.99 -13.39
N PHE A 107 -0.06 -7.55 -12.16
CA PHE A 107 0.91 -7.57 -11.07
C PHE A 107 1.29 -9.00 -10.69
N ARG A 108 0.34 -9.94 -10.59
CA ARG A 108 0.67 -11.36 -10.35
C ARG A 108 1.51 -11.95 -11.48
N ARG A 109 1.29 -11.54 -12.73
CA ARG A 109 2.13 -11.95 -13.87
C ARG A 109 3.54 -11.36 -13.79
N ALA A 110 3.66 -10.10 -13.41
CA ALA A 110 4.94 -9.42 -13.24
C ALA A 110 5.73 -10.00 -12.06
N ALA A 111 5.08 -10.26 -10.93
CA ALA A 111 5.68 -10.84 -9.73
C ALA A 111 6.28 -12.23 -10.01
N ARG A 112 5.61 -13.08 -10.79
CA ARG A 112 6.16 -14.38 -11.22
C ARG A 112 7.43 -14.28 -12.08
N ARG A 113 7.66 -13.15 -12.76
CA ARG A 113 8.89 -12.93 -13.53
C ARG A 113 10.03 -12.37 -12.68
N ALA A 114 9.73 -11.88 -11.49
CA ALA A 114 10.70 -11.38 -10.52
C ALA A 114 11.19 -12.48 -9.55
N SER A 115 10.71 -13.73 -9.69
CA SER A 115 11.39 -14.88 -9.07
C SER A 115 12.66 -15.17 -9.85
N PHE A 116 13.75 -14.48 -9.46
CA PHE A 116 15.08 -14.95 -9.76
C PHE A 116 15.26 -16.25 -8.98
N ASP A 117 14.86 -17.38 -9.58
CA ASP A 117 15.24 -18.68 -9.04
C ASP A 117 16.76 -18.73 -8.88
N ALA A 118 17.23 -19.47 -7.88
CA ALA A 118 18.66 -19.66 -7.69
C ALA A 118 19.29 -20.11 -9.02
N PRO A 119 20.43 -19.53 -9.45
CA PRO A 119 21.06 -19.92 -10.70
C PRO A 119 21.18 -21.43 -10.75
N VAL A 120 20.70 -22.05 -11.83
CA VAL A 120 20.84 -23.51 -12.01
C VAL A 120 22.33 -23.82 -12.08
N VAL A 121 22.89 -24.30 -10.97
CA VAL A 121 24.28 -24.75 -10.91
C VAL A 121 24.31 -26.18 -11.43
N PHE A 122 24.79 -26.36 -12.65
CA PHE A 122 25.14 -27.69 -13.14
C PHE A 122 26.37 -28.17 -12.39
N ALA A 123 26.20 -29.19 -11.54
CA ALA A 123 27.34 -29.89 -10.96
C ALA A 123 28.08 -30.66 -12.08
N PRO A 124 29.43 -30.68 -12.06
CA PRO A 124 30.18 -31.55 -12.95
C PRO A 124 29.73 -33.00 -12.79
N ALA A 125 29.59 -33.73 -13.90
CA ALA A 125 29.34 -35.16 -13.84
C ALA A 125 30.45 -35.83 -13.02
N PRO A 126 30.12 -36.75 -12.09
CA PRO A 126 31.15 -37.45 -11.33
C PRO A 126 32.09 -38.15 -12.30
N ASP A 127 33.41 -38.03 -12.05
CA ASP A 127 34.42 -38.72 -12.84
C ASP A 127 34.11 -40.23 -12.80
N VAL A 128 33.67 -40.76 -13.94
CA VAL A 128 33.55 -42.20 -14.13
C VAL A 128 34.97 -42.72 -14.25
N VAL A 129 35.58 -43.08 -13.11
CA VAL A 129 36.84 -43.80 -13.08
C VAL A 129 36.58 -45.14 -13.76
N PRO A 130 37.21 -45.44 -14.92
CA PRO A 130 37.02 -46.72 -15.58
C PRO A 130 37.45 -47.83 -14.61
N ALA A 131 36.59 -48.83 -14.41
CA ALA A 131 36.94 -49.99 -13.60
C ALA A 131 38.23 -50.62 -14.14
N ALA A 132 39.21 -50.81 -13.25
CA ALA A 132 40.47 -51.43 -13.62
C ALA A 132 40.21 -52.81 -14.26
N PRO A 133 40.91 -53.17 -15.35
CA PRO A 133 40.76 -54.48 -15.97
C PRO A 133 41.02 -55.56 -14.92
N SER A 134 40.08 -56.48 -14.74
CA SER A 134 40.28 -57.64 -13.87
C SER A 134 41.44 -58.46 -14.44
N GLU A 135 42.57 -58.49 -13.73
CA GLU A 135 43.64 -59.44 -14.04
C GLU A 135 43.04 -60.85 -13.98
N ALA A 136 42.91 -61.47 -15.14
CA ALA A 136 42.51 -62.84 -15.28
C ALA A 136 43.53 -63.70 -14.52
N VAL A 137 43.10 -64.22 -13.37
CA VAL A 137 43.80 -65.24 -12.61
C VAL A 137 44.03 -66.43 -13.55
N ARG A 138 45.29 -66.57 -13.99
CA ARG A 138 45.78 -67.78 -14.64
C ARG A 138 45.97 -68.83 -13.55
N THR A 139 45.12 -69.85 -13.54
CA THR A 139 45.42 -71.20 -13.04
C THR A 139 44.58 -72.21 -13.81
#